data_AF-A0A2P8EG58-F1
#
_entry.id   AF-A0A2P8EG58-F1
#
_cell.length_a   1.000
_cell.length_b   1.000
_cell.length_c   1.000
_cell.angle_alpha   90.00
_cell.angle_beta   90.00
_cell.angle_gamma   90.00
#
_symmetry.space_group_name_H-M   'P 1'
#
loop_
_entity.id
_entity.type
_entity.pdbx_description
1 polymer ?
#
loop_
_entity_poly.entity_id
_entity_poly.type
_entity_poly.pdbx_seq_one_letter_code
_entity_poly.pdbx_strand_id
1 'polypeptide(L)'
;MPLSLPDAPRFATASERAVWQHLRDQLRPEDVLLTNVRVTDDFKDHEVDLIVLMPGSGAVVVEVKGGAVTHDGETWWQTSANGHCRRIDPIYQVRSAKYALRRYLESDPRWRDQSRGRFRWAHVLVVPHTEVDDDFARPDCPRWSIAGRRDLHDLAGRLWDVPVRQESANRVFTADDADTVIGILRGRNLPQRDVVALAAEREHVAEQLTQDQAVILAATSKLHRVEVRGGAGSGKTWLALEQTRRLARGGAKVALTCYSRGLAEFLRRTVAAWPRRHRPAYVGEFHALGVQWGAAPGTDDDSDFWERRLPNQMVDLAAELSDGHRFDAVVVAEAQDFAESWWPALLAALRDDESGGVHAFTDDGQRVFQRYGRPPVPLVPLVLDHNLRNTVQIADTFIPLTPMPMRLMGSEGPNVRFVPSPSAEALDRADDEVDALLDAGWRPEDLALLTTGSRNPEQVARQAEGQNAYWATFWDDDQVFYGHVLGFKGMERRAVVLALNESELRERSKERLYVGLSRARDTLVVVGDPEQLRAIGGDDVHRRVTGA
;
A
#
# COMPACT_ATOMS: atom_id res chain seq x y z
N MET A 1 5.85 -28.49 32.37
CA MET A 1 4.69 -27.56 32.44
C MET A 1 3.85 -27.78 31.21
N PRO A 2 2.51 -27.70 31.30
CA PRO A 2 1.61 -27.83 30.16
C PRO A 2 1.86 -26.71 29.13
N LEU A 3 1.42 -26.91 27.90
CA LEU A 3 1.33 -25.83 26.92
C LEU A 3 0.15 -24.92 27.28
N SER A 4 0.41 -23.65 27.59
CA SER A 4 -0.65 -22.67 27.87
C SER A 4 -0.77 -21.67 26.72
N LEU A 5 -1.98 -21.46 26.19
CA LEU A 5 -2.23 -20.51 25.11
C LEU A 5 -3.32 -19.49 25.48
N PRO A 6 -3.08 -18.18 25.24
CA PRO A 6 -1.80 -17.58 24.83
C PRO A 6 -0.75 -17.66 25.95
N ASP A 7 0.52 -17.42 25.60
CA ASP A 7 1.65 -17.46 26.56
C ASP A 7 1.48 -16.46 27.72
N ALA A 8 0.79 -15.35 27.48
CA ALA A 8 0.47 -14.32 28.46
C ALA A 8 -1.05 -14.05 28.49
N PRO A 9 -1.85 -14.88 29.18
CA PRO A 9 -3.30 -14.75 29.21
C PRO A 9 -3.76 -13.53 30.02
N ARG A 10 -4.76 -12.82 29.50
CA ARG A 10 -5.48 -11.75 30.22
C ARG A 10 -6.79 -12.33 30.75
N PHE A 11 -7.09 -12.11 32.02
CA PHE A 11 -8.31 -12.65 32.65
C PHE A 11 -9.29 -11.52 32.95
N ALA A 12 -10.58 -11.79 32.74
CA ALA A 12 -11.64 -10.83 33.06
C ALA A 12 -11.82 -10.73 34.58
N THR A 13 -11.58 -11.84 35.30
CA THR A 13 -11.69 -11.87 36.77
C THR A 13 -10.46 -12.45 37.46
N ALA A 14 -10.24 -12.07 38.72
CA ALA A 14 -9.20 -12.67 39.56
C ALA A 14 -9.45 -14.17 39.83
N SER A 15 -10.72 -14.59 39.75
CA SER A 15 -11.12 -15.99 39.95
C SER A 15 -10.67 -16.89 38.79
N GLU A 16 -10.86 -16.44 37.54
CA GLU A 16 -10.32 -17.15 36.37
C GLU A 16 -8.81 -17.31 36.45
N ARG A 17 -8.09 -16.24 36.83
CA ARG A 17 -6.63 -16.29 37.01
C ARG A 17 -6.22 -17.32 38.05
N ALA A 18 -6.89 -17.36 39.20
CA ALA A 18 -6.58 -18.32 40.26
C ALA A 18 -6.83 -19.77 39.81
N VAL A 19 -7.95 -20.03 39.13
CA VAL A 19 -8.26 -21.37 38.59
C VAL A 19 -7.25 -21.78 37.51
N TRP A 20 -6.88 -20.85 36.62
CA TRP A 20 -5.83 -21.10 35.63
C TRP A 20 -4.48 -21.43 36.27
N GLN A 21 -4.09 -20.74 37.36
CA GLN A 21 -2.85 -21.02 38.09
C GLN A 21 -2.87 -22.43 38.69
N HIS A 22 -3.97 -22.82 39.35
CA HIS A 22 -4.13 -24.18 39.87
C HIS A 22 -4.01 -25.23 38.78
N LEU A 23 -4.67 -25.03 37.63
CA LEU A 23 -4.58 -25.96 36.50
C LEU A 23 -3.18 -26.01 35.91
N ARG A 24 -2.54 -24.87 35.65
CA ARG A 24 -1.19 -24.81 35.10
C ARG A 24 -0.18 -25.57 35.97
N ASP A 25 -0.32 -25.47 37.29
CA ASP A 25 0.61 -26.08 38.25
C ASP A 25 0.33 -27.59 38.45
N GLN A 26 -0.88 -28.07 38.14
CA GLN A 26 -1.30 -29.47 38.32
C GLN A 26 -1.30 -30.30 37.03
N LEU A 27 -1.43 -29.67 35.85
CA LEU A 27 -1.51 -30.34 34.56
C LEU A 27 -0.15 -30.91 34.12
N ARG A 28 -0.20 -31.97 33.31
CA ARG A 28 0.99 -32.68 32.82
C ARG A 28 1.62 -31.93 31.64
N PRO A 29 2.90 -32.18 31.31
CA PRO A 29 3.57 -31.53 30.18
C PRO A 29 2.87 -31.70 28.82
N GLU A 30 2.19 -32.83 28.61
CA GLU A 30 1.44 -33.16 27.40
C GLU A 30 0.04 -32.54 27.33
N ASP A 31 -0.46 -31.98 28.44
CA ASP A 31 -1.77 -31.34 28.48
C ASP A 31 -1.69 -29.90 27.94
N VAL A 32 -2.79 -29.42 27.35
CA VAL A 32 -2.90 -28.05 26.82
C VAL A 32 -3.98 -27.28 27.57
N LEU A 33 -3.63 -26.08 28.02
CA LEU A 33 -4.54 -25.15 28.69
C LEU A 33 -4.77 -23.92 27.79
N LEU A 34 -5.96 -23.84 27.19
CA LEU A 34 -6.38 -22.70 26.39
C LEU A 34 -7.23 -21.75 27.25
N THR A 35 -7.08 -20.45 27.03
CA THR A 35 -7.82 -19.43 27.80
C THR A 35 -8.51 -18.43 26.88
N ASN A 36 -9.70 -17.97 27.29
CA ASN A 36 -10.52 -16.97 26.58
C ASN A 36 -10.73 -17.30 25.09
N VAL A 37 -11.02 -18.57 24.79
CA VAL A 37 -11.27 -19.00 23.42
C VAL A 37 -12.64 -18.53 23.00
N ARG A 38 -12.72 -17.82 21.87
CA ARG A 38 -13.96 -17.35 21.28
C ARG A 38 -14.26 -18.10 20.00
N VAL A 39 -15.49 -18.56 19.88
CA VAL A 39 -16.04 -19.16 18.66
C VAL A 39 -17.39 -18.55 18.36
N THR A 40 -17.62 -18.25 17.09
CA THR A 40 -18.90 -17.70 16.62
C THR A 40 -19.66 -18.80 15.90
N ASP A 41 -20.95 -18.92 16.20
CA ASP A 41 -21.88 -19.69 15.38
C ASP A 41 -22.90 -18.76 14.68
N ASP A 42 -23.83 -19.33 13.92
CA ASP A 42 -24.82 -18.57 13.16
C ASP A 42 -25.75 -17.69 14.02
N PHE A 43 -25.75 -17.86 15.34
CA PHE A 43 -26.67 -17.18 16.25
C PHE A 43 -25.97 -16.18 17.17
N LYS A 44 -24.78 -16.51 17.69
CA LYS A 44 -24.06 -15.67 18.64
C LYS A 44 -22.57 -16.01 18.76
N ASP A 45 -21.86 -15.13 19.45
CA ASP A 45 -20.52 -15.42 19.97
C ASP A 45 -20.60 -16.22 21.27
N HIS A 46 -19.71 -17.20 21.39
CA HIS A 46 -19.51 -17.99 22.61
C HIS A 46 -18.07 -17.78 23.07
N GLU A 47 -17.93 -17.35 24.31
CA GLU A 47 -16.64 -17.22 25.00
C GLU A 47 -16.50 -18.38 25.97
N VAL A 48 -15.33 -19.02 25.95
CA VAL A 48 -14.95 -20.08 26.88
C VAL A 48 -13.82 -19.57 27.75
N ASP A 49 -14.03 -19.53 29.07
CA ASP A 49 -13.02 -19.08 30.02
C ASP A 49 -11.74 -19.91 29.90
N LEU A 50 -11.88 -21.24 30.01
CA LEU A 50 -10.77 -22.19 30.00
C LEU A 50 -11.15 -23.47 29.22
N ILE A 51 -10.21 -23.99 28.42
CA ILE A 51 -10.32 -25.32 27.80
C ILE A 51 -9.09 -26.12 28.21
N VAL A 52 -9.30 -27.32 28.72
CA VAL A 52 -8.23 -28.25 29.04
C VAL A 52 -8.28 -29.41 28.07
N LEU A 53 -7.25 -29.54 27.23
CA LEU A 53 -7.08 -30.68 26.32
C LEU A 53 -6.14 -31.67 27.00
N MET A 54 -6.64 -32.86 27.30
CA MET A 54 -5.90 -33.86 28.07
C MET A 54 -5.74 -35.16 27.27
N PRO A 55 -4.59 -35.38 26.61
CA PRO A 55 -4.29 -36.63 25.93
C PRO A 55 -4.41 -37.82 26.88
N GLY A 56 -5.18 -38.84 26.48
CA GLY A 56 -5.52 -39.99 27.31
C GLY A 56 -6.87 -39.87 28.07
N SER A 57 -7.50 -38.70 28.06
CA SER A 57 -8.83 -38.47 28.65
C SER A 57 -9.84 -37.86 27.66
N GLY A 58 -9.71 -36.56 27.36
CA GLY A 58 -10.73 -35.80 26.64
C GLY A 58 -10.44 -34.30 26.60
N ALA A 59 -11.35 -33.53 26.01
CA ALA A 59 -11.36 -32.07 26.13
C ALA A 59 -12.42 -31.62 27.14
N VAL A 60 -12.04 -30.72 28.03
CA VAL A 60 -12.90 -30.21 29.10
C VAL A 60 -13.05 -28.71 28.98
N VAL A 61 -14.28 -28.26 28.78
CA VAL A 61 -14.66 -26.84 28.76
C VAL A 61 -14.98 -26.42 30.18
N VAL A 62 -14.28 -25.42 30.68
CA VAL A 62 -14.36 -24.99 32.08
C VAL A 62 -14.90 -23.57 32.14
N GLU A 63 -15.96 -23.39 32.91
CA GLU A 63 -16.56 -22.09 33.22
C GLU A 63 -16.24 -21.73 34.66
N VAL A 64 -15.72 -20.52 34.88
CA VAL A 64 -15.29 -20.05 36.18
C VAL A 64 -16.23 -18.97 36.68
N LYS A 65 -16.91 -19.22 37.80
CA LYS A 65 -17.73 -18.20 38.47
C LYS A 65 -17.10 -17.79 39.80
N GLY A 66 -16.54 -16.58 39.81
CA GLY A 66 -16.02 -15.93 41.01
C GLY A 66 -17.12 -15.47 41.97
N GLY A 67 -16.72 -15.01 43.17
CA GLY A 67 -17.67 -14.63 44.22
C GLY A 67 -18.41 -15.81 44.85
N ALA A 68 -19.40 -15.52 45.69
CA ALA A 68 -20.23 -16.55 46.29
C ALA A 68 -21.31 -16.98 45.28
N VAL A 69 -21.31 -18.26 44.91
CA VAL A 69 -22.28 -18.84 43.99
C VAL A 69 -23.22 -19.72 44.79
N THR A 70 -24.51 -19.46 44.70
CA THR A 70 -25.54 -20.21 45.42
C THR A 70 -26.61 -20.69 44.45
N HIS A 71 -27.38 -21.68 44.88
CA HIS A 71 -28.54 -22.17 44.15
C HIS A 71 -29.68 -22.36 45.15
N ASP A 72 -30.84 -21.79 44.87
CA ASP A 72 -32.00 -21.75 45.80
C ASP A 72 -33.00 -22.91 45.61
N GLY A 73 -32.76 -23.78 44.63
CA GLY A 73 -33.66 -24.86 44.23
C GLY A 73 -34.23 -24.65 42.82
N GLU A 74 -34.33 -23.40 42.37
CA GLU A 74 -34.82 -23.04 41.05
C GLU A 74 -33.72 -22.42 40.18
N THR A 75 -32.90 -21.54 40.77
CA THR A 75 -32.05 -20.60 40.04
C THR A 75 -30.65 -20.50 40.66
N TRP A 76 -29.64 -20.28 39.81
CA TRP A 76 -28.28 -19.94 40.24
C TRP A 76 -28.12 -18.43 40.48
N TRP A 77 -27.48 -18.10 41.58
CA TRP A 77 -27.16 -16.73 41.97
C TRP A 77 -25.67 -16.54 42.16
N GLN A 78 -25.17 -15.37 41.80
CA GLN A 78 -23.79 -14.96 42.02
C GLN A 78 -23.76 -13.65 42.79
N THR A 79 -23.06 -13.66 43.92
CA THR A 79 -22.82 -12.48 44.76
C THR A 79 -21.35 -12.08 44.69
N SER A 80 -21.07 -10.89 44.17
CA SER A 80 -19.72 -10.33 44.09
C SER A 80 -19.25 -9.74 45.43
N ALA A 81 -17.95 -9.45 45.54
CA ALA A 81 -17.34 -8.93 46.77
C ALA A 81 -17.94 -7.60 47.27
N ASN A 82 -18.56 -6.82 46.39
CA ASN A 82 -19.28 -5.58 46.72
C ASN A 82 -20.75 -5.81 47.15
N GLY A 83 -21.17 -7.06 47.34
CA GLY A 83 -22.53 -7.42 47.77
C GLY A 83 -23.58 -7.42 46.66
N HIS A 84 -23.22 -7.13 45.41
CA HIS A 84 -24.17 -7.20 44.30
C HIS A 84 -24.49 -8.66 43.97
N CYS A 85 -25.79 -9.00 44.05
CA CYS A 85 -26.31 -10.32 43.73
C CYS A 85 -27.03 -10.30 42.38
N ARG A 86 -26.71 -11.25 41.50
CA ARG A 86 -27.34 -11.39 40.18
C ARG A 86 -27.69 -12.84 39.88
N ARG A 87 -28.76 -13.03 39.10
CA ARG A 87 -29.11 -14.32 38.50
C ARG A 87 -28.10 -14.71 37.43
N ILE A 88 -27.67 -15.96 37.40
CA ILE A 88 -26.77 -16.55 36.39
C ILE A 88 -27.32 -17.89 35.89
N ASP A 89 -26.79 -18.38 34.77
CA ASP A 89 -27.05 -19.74 34.28
C ASP A 89 -25.72 -20.38 33.79
N PRO A 90 -24.83 -20.75 34.73
CA PRO A 90 -23.47 -21.14 34.40
C PRO A 90 -23.41 -22.49 33.66
N ILE A 91 -24.37 -23.38 33.94
CA ILE A 91 -24.43 -24.71 33.32
C ILE A 91 -24.86 -24.59 31.87
N TYR A 92 -25.87 -23.77 31.57
CA TYR A 92 -26.22 -23.49 30.19
C TYR A 92 -25.08 -22.83 29.42
N GLN A 93 -24.40 -21.84 30.02
CA GLN A 93 -23.26 -21.12 29.42
C GLN A 93 -22.16 -22.09 28.97
N VAL A 94 -21.61 -22.88 29.90
CA VAL A 94 -20.51 -23.79 29.61
C VAL A 94 -20.92 -24.89 28.62
N ARG A 95 -22.16 -25.39 28.72
CA ARG A 95 -22.68 -26.45 27.84
C ARG A 95 -22.89 -25.91 26.41
N SER A 96 -23.45 -24.72 26.28
CA SER A 96 -23.62 -24.01 25.01
C SER A 96 -22.27 -23.81 24.33
N ALA A 97 -21.31 -23.26 25.06
CA ALA A 97 -19.98 -22.96 24.54
C ALA A 97 -19.23 -24.25 24.12
N LYS A 98 -19.35 -25.33 24.90
CA LYS A 98 -18.82 -26.66 24.53
C LYS A 98 -19.37 -27.16 23.20
N TYR A 99 -20.68 -27.07 22.98
CA TYR A 99 -21.28 -27.54 21.72
C TYR A 99 -20.94 -26.64 20.54
N ALA A 100 -20.83 -25.32 20.74
CA ALA A 100 -20.38 -24.39 19.72
C ALA A 100 -18.92 -24.69 19.30
N LEU A 101 -18.01 -24.82 20.28
CA LEU A 101 -16.62 -25.16 20.05
C LEU A 101 -16.47 -26.51 19.35
N ARG A 102 -17.20 -27.53 19.82
CA ARG A 102 -17.20 -28.84 19.20
C ARG A 102 -17.65 -28.78 17.74
N ARG A 103 -18.73 -28.06 17.43
CA ARG A 103 -19.23 -27.90 16.05
C ARG A 103 -18.22 -27.18 15.18
N TYR A 104 -17.62 -26.09 15.69
CA TYR A 104 -16.57 -25.35 15.00
C TYR A 104 -15.41 -26.26 14.60
N LEU A 105 -14.88 -27.03 15.56
CA LEU A 105 -13.78 -27.97 15.32
C LEU A 105 -14.17 -29.12 14.37
N GLU A 106 -15.32 -29.76 14.58
CA GLU A 106 -15.78 -30.88 13.72
C GLU A 106 -16.10 -30.44 12.29
N SER A 107 -16.38 -29.16 12.05
CA SER A 107 -16.68 -28.61 10.71
C SER A 107 -15.44 -28.25 9.89
N ASP A 108 -14.28 -28.06 10.53
CA ASP A 108 -13.04 -27.69 9.84
C ASP A 108 -12.54 -28.86 8.97
N PRO A 109 -12.15 -28.63 7.71
CA PRO A 109 -11.62 -29.67 6.82
C PRO A 109 -10.46 -30.46 7.42
N ARG A 110 -9.58 -29.84 8.21
CA ARG A 110 -8.44 -30.52 8.87
C ARG A 110 -8.90 -31.61 9.83
N TRP A 111 -10.05 -31.41 10.47
CA TRP A 111 -10.65 -32.40 11.36
C TRP A 111 -11.46 -33.44 10.57
N ARG A 112 -12.34 -32.97 9.69
CA ARG A 112 -13.29 -33.79 8.93
C ARG A 112 -12.60 -34.75 7.98
N ASP A 113 -11.61 -34.28 7.23
CA ASP A 113 -11.02 -35.02 6.11
C ASP A 113 -9.98 -36.06 6.60
N GLN A 114 -9.48 -35.92 7.83
CA GLN A 114 -8.59 -36.90 8.45
C GLN A 114 -9.33 -38.13 9.04
N SER A 115 -10.63 -38.28 8.77
CA SER A 115 -11.48 -39.35 9.33
C SER A 115 -11.38 -39.47 10.86
N ARG A 116 -11.09 -38.37 11.57
CA ARG A 116 -10.98 -38.36 13.03
C ARG A 116 -12.36 -38.62 13.63
N GLY A 117 -12.55 -39.81 14.22
CA GLY A 117 -13.75 -40.14 14.98
C GLY A 117 -13.96 -39.17 16.16
N ARG A 118 -15.20 -39.08 16.66
CA ARG A 118 -15.56 -38.24 17.81
C ARG A 118 -14.81 -38.65 19.06
N PHE A 119 -14.26 -37.67 19.77
CA PHE A 119 -13.59 -37.85 21.06
C PHE A 119 -14.45 -37.36 22.22
N ARG A 120 -14.00 -37.68 23.44
CA ARG A 120 -14.73 -37.37 24.67
C ARG A 120 -14.67 -35.88 25.01
N TRP A 121 -15.84 -35.28 25.23
CA TRP A 121 -16.01 -33.89 25.62
C TRP A 121 -16.73 -33.79 26.95
N ALA A 122 -16.19 -32.99 27.86
CA ALA A 122 -16.85 -32.65 29.12
C ALA A 122 -16.99 -31.14 29.29
N HIS A 123 -17.82 -30.76 30.26
CA HIS A 123 -17.88 -29.41 30.77
C HIS A 123 -17.90 -29.45 32.29
N VAL A 124 -17.25 -28.48 32.93
CA VAL A 124 -17.17 -28.38 34.39
C VAL A 124 -17.36 -26.92 34.82
N LEU A 125 -18.19 -26.70 35.82
CA LEU A 125 -18.32 -25.41 36.51
C LEU A 125 -17.34 -25.35 37.68
N VAL A 126 -16.51 -24.32 37.75
CA VAL A 126 -15.59 -24.09 38.87
C VAL A 126 -16.02 -22.84 39.64
N VAL A 127 -16.29 -23.03 40.93
CA VAL A 127 -16.74 -21.99 41.87
C VAL A 127 -15.73 -21.84 43.01
N PRO A 128 -14.57 -21.17 42.78
CA PRO A 128 -13.39 -21.29 43.65
C PRO A 128 -13.58 -20.75 45.08
N HIS A 129 -14.62 -19.95 45.33
CA HIS A 129 -14.93 -19.38 46.65
C HIS A 129 -16.11 -20.07 47.36
N THR A 130 -16.78 -21.01 46.70
CA THR A 130 -17.99 -21.67 47.21
C THR A 130 -17.64 -23.11 47.58
N GLU A 131 -18.07 -23.56 48.76
CA GLU A 131 -18.00 -24.98 49.11
C GLU A 131 -19.18 -25.72 48.52
N VAL A 132 -18.89 -26.87 47.90
CA VAL A 132 -19.89 -27.79 47.35
C VAL A 132 -19.86 -29.04 48.21
N ASP A 133 -21.03 -29.50 48.64
CA ASP A 133 -21.16 -30.73 49.42
C ASP A 133 -20.81 -31.95 48.58
N ASP A 134 -20.36 -33.02 49.23
CA ASP A 134 -20.04 -34.28 48.55
C ASP A 134 -21.29 -35.03 48.10
N ASP A 135 -22.45 -34.76 48.72
CA ASP A 135 -23.76 -35.29 48.31
C ASP A 135 -24.49 -34.44 47.25
N PHE A 136 -23.92 -33.30 46.82
CA PHE A 136 -24.55 -32.39 45.88
C PHE A 136 -24.92 -33.09 44.57
N ALA A 137 -26.19 -33.03 44.17
CA ALA A 137 -26.64 -33.55 42.90
C ALA A 137 -27.76 -32.69 42.31
N ARG A 138 -27.61 -32.33 41.03
CA ARG A 138 -28.69 -31.78 40.20
C ARG A 138 -28.81 -32.54 38.89
N PRO A 139 -30.01 -32.63 38.28
CA PRO A 139 -30.20 -33.34 37.01
C PRO A 139 -29.31 -32.86 35.86
N ASP A 140 -29.01 -31.57 35.80
CA ASP A 140 -28.17 -30.94 34.78
C ASP A 140 -26.76 -30.59 35.27
N CYS A 141 -26.48 -30.80 36.56
CA CYS A 141 -25.17 -30.56 37.17
C CYS A 141 -24.93 -31.61 38.28
N PRO A 142 -24.54 -32.83 37.93
CA PRO A 142 -24.12 -33.82 38.91
C PRO A 142 -22.83 -33.39 39.64
N ARG A 143 -22.54 -33.96 40.82
CA ARG A 143 -21.34 -33.61 41.62
C ARG A 143 -20.06 -33.55 40.82
N TRP A 144 -19.85 -34.52 39.92
CA TRP A 144 -18.63 -34.61 39.12
C TRP A 144 -18.46 -33.46 38.11
N SER A 145 -19.52 -32.73 37.73
CA SER A 145 -19.46 -31.59 36.80
C SER A 145 -19.32 -30.23 37.47
N ILE A 146 -19.13 -30.20 38.80
CA ILE A 146 -18.87 -28.97 39.56
C ILE A 146 -17.68 -29.16 40.51
N ALA A 147 -16.82 -28.15 40.60
CA ALA A 147 -15.70 -28.08 41.52
C ALA A 147 -15.81 -26.84 42.41
N GLY A 148 -15.87 -27.05 43.72
CA GLY A 148 -15.88 -26.00 44.73
C GLY A 148 -14.48 -25.72 45.30
N ARG A 149 -14.43 -24.84 46.30
CA ARG A 149 -13.21 -24.42 46.99
C ARG A 149 -12.36 -25.59 47.50
N ARG A 150 -12.99 -26.63 48.08
CA ARG A 150 -12.31 -27.83 48.59
C ARG A 150 -11.70 -28.69 47.48
N ASP A 151 -12.21 -28.59 46.25
CA ASP A 151 -11.77 -29.42 45.12
C ASP A 151 -10.54 -28.84 44.39
N LEU A 152 -10.14 -27.60 44.67
CA LEU A 152 -9.05 -26.92 43.93
C LEU A 152 -7.66 -27.55 44.11
N HIS A 153 -7.46 -28.33 45.17
CA HIS A 153 -6.17 -28.98 45.44
C HIS A 153 -5.84 -30.11 44.44
N ASP A 154 -6.86 -30.72 43.83
CA ASP A 154 -6.75 -31.76 42.80
C ASP A 154 -7.75 -31.48 41.65
N LEU A 155 -7.70 -30.25 41.15
CA LEU A 155 -8.61 -29.83 40.08
C LEU A 155 -8.28 -30.56 38.78
N ALA A 156 -7.01 -30.70 38.41
CA ALA A 156 -6.61 -31.39 37.18
C ALA A 156 -7.02 -32.88 37.20
N GLY A 157 -6.82 -33.60 38.32
CA GLY A 157 -7.26 -34.99 38.47
C GLY A 157 -8.77 -35.12 38.36
N ARG A 158 -9.51 -34.18 38.96
CA ARG A 158 -10.97 -34.11 38.80
C ARG A 158 -11.40 -33.89 37.35
N LEU A 159 -10.79 -32.95 36.62
CA LEU A 159 -11.11 -32.71 35.21
C LEU A 159 -10.76 -33.92 34.33
N TRP A 160 -9.65 -34.60 34.62
CA TRP A 160 -9.24 -35.83 33.93
C TRP A 160 -10.29 -36.93 34.02
N ASP A 161 -10.89 -37.10 35.19
CA ASP A 161 -11.86 -38.16 35.45
C ASP A 161 -13.20 -37.95 34.74
N VAL A 162 -13.60 -36.70 34.49
CA VAL A 162 -14.94 -36.41 33.95
C VAL A 162 -15.16 -37.04 32.55
N PRO A 163 -14.28 -36.86 31.55
CA PRO A 163 -14.42 -37.54 30.27
C PRO A 163 -14.27 -39.06 30.37
N VAL A 164 -13.42 -39.56 31.28
CA VAL A 164 -13.13 -40.99 31.42
C VAL A 164 -14.32 -41.77 31.98
N ARG A 165 -15.03 -41.19 32.96
CA ARG A 165 -16.17 -41.82 33.63
C ARG A 165 -17.47 -41.77 32.83
N GLN A 166 -17.53 -40.99 31.74
CA GLN A 166 -18.70 -40.97 30.86
C GLN A 166 -18.70 -42.22 29.95
N GLU A 167 -19.67 -43.11 30.14
CA GLU A 167 -19.91 -44.22 29.20
C GLU A 167 -20.29 -43.65 27.83
N SER A 168 -19.39 -43.82 26.87
CA SER A 168 -19.53 -43.23 25.54
C SER A 168 -18.71 -44.03 24.53
N ALA A 169 -19.26 -44.22 23.33
CA ALA A 169 -18.55 -44.81 22.19
C ALA A 169 -17.44 -43.91 21.62
N ASN A 170 -17.34 -42.67 22.09
CA ASN A 170 -16.28 -41.74 21.67
C ASN A 170 -14.90 -42.20 22.15
N ARG A 171 -13.92 -42.08 21.26
CA ARG A 171 -12.53 -42.45 21.54
C ARG A 171 -11.86 -41.51 22.53
N VAL A 172 -10.72 -41.96 23.03
CA VAL A 172 -9.82 -41.16 23.85
C VAL A 172 -9.15 -40.07 22.99
N PHE A 173 -8.96 -38.88 23.58
CA PHE A 173 -8.27 -37.75 22.96
C PHE A 173 -6.75 -38.01 22.91
N THR A 174 -6.09 -37.69 21.80
CA THR A 174 -4.64 -37.94 21.61
C THR A 174 -3.84 -36.64 21.57
N ALA A 175 -2.51 -36.72 21.64
CA ALA A 175 -1.64 -35.55 21.49
C ALA A 175 -1.78 -34.90 20.09
N ASP A 176 -1.88 -35.72 19.05
CA ASP A 176 -2.09 -35.28 17.67
C ASP A 176 -3.46 -34.60 17.45
N ASP A 177 -4.48 -34.96 18.26
CA ASP A 177 -5.71 -34.17 18.29
C ASP A 177 -5.49 -32.78 18.88
N ALA A 178 -4.66 -32.66 19.92
CA ALA A 178 -4.34 -31.37 20.54
C ALA A 178 -3.69 -30.44 19.52
N ASP A 179 -2.69 -30.93 18.77
CA ASP A 179 -2.02 -30.16 17.71
C ASP A 179 -3.00 -29.71 16.63
N THR A 180 -3.90 -30.61 16.22
CA THR A 180 -4.94 -30.29 15.23
C THR A 180 -5.91 -29.23 15.75
N VAL A 181 -6.38 -29.35 16.99
CA VAL A 181 -7.27 -28.36 17.63
C VAL A 181 -6.58 -27.00 17.73
N ILE A 182 -5.32 -26.95 18.16
CA ILE A 182 -4.52 -25.71 18.20
C ILE A 182 -4.41 -25.09 16.81
N GLY A 183 -4.11 -25.90 15.79
CA GLY A 183 -4.05 -25.45 14.40
C GLY A 183 -5.38 -24.86 13.92
N ILE A 184 -6.50 -25.50 14.26
CA ILE A 184 -7.84 -25.03 13.90
C ILE A 184 -8.16 -23.68 14.55
N LEU A 185 -7.89 -23.55 15.83
CA LEU A 185 -8.14 -22.32 16.59
C LEU A 185 -7.23 -21.14 16.17
N ARG A 186 -6.11 -21.38 15.49
CA ARG A 186 -5.27 -20.34 14.87
C ARG A 186 -5.81 -19.80 13.54
N GLY A 187 -6.88 -20.38 13.00
CA GLY A 187 -7.46 -19.99 11.72
C GLY A 187 -6.75 -20.59 10.50
N ARG A 188 -7.17 -20.16 9.32
CA ARG A 188 -6.65 -20.58 8.00
C ARG A 188 -6.77 -19.40 7.02
N ASN A 189 -5.86 -19.31 6.05
CA ASN A 189 -5.86 -18.30 4.99
C ASN A 189 -5.96 -16.86 5.54
N LEU A 190 -5.20 -16.57 6.59
CA LEU A 190 -5.14 -15.22 7.16
C LEU A 190 -4.63 -14.24 6.09
N PRO A 191 -5.15 -13.00 6.03
CA PRO A 191 -4.62 -11.98 5.14
C PRO A 191 -3.11 -11.85 5.36
N GLN A 192 -2.33 -12.08 4.29
CA GLN A 192 -0.89 -11.89 4.33
C GLN A 192 -0.52 -10.44 4.02
N ARG A 193 0.68 -10.04 4.40
CA ARG A 193 1.24 -8.75 3.97
C ARG A 193 1.38 -8.78 2.45
N ASP A 194 0.62 -7.92 1.80
CA ASP A 194 0.63 -7.73 0.37
C ASP A 194 1.20 -6.34 0.06
N VAL A 195 2.32 -6.30 -0.66
CA VAL A 195 2.99 -5.06 -1.05
C VAL A 195 2.12 -4.20 -1.97
N VAL A 196 1.27 -4.83 -2.79
CA VAL A 196 0.32 -4.16 -3.69
C VAL A 196 -0.81 -3.52 -2.89
N ALA A 197 -1.32 -4.20 -1.87
CA ALA A 197 -2.38 -3.66 -1.01
C ALA A 197 -1.88 -2.43 -0.21
N LEU A 198 -0.66 -2.49 0.33
CA LEU A 198 -0.05 -1.34 1.00
C LEU A 198 0.19 -0.18 0.04
N ALA A 199 0.66 -0.46 -1.18
CA ALA A 199 0.87 0.57 -2.19
C ALA A 199 -0.44 1.22 -2.66
N ALA A 200 -1.53 0.45 -2.78
CA ALA A 200 -2.84 0.96 -3.12
C ALA A 200 -3.38 1.94 -2.05
N GLU A 201 -3.18 1.65 -0.77
CA GLU A 201 -3.56 2.56 0.32
C GLU A 201 -2.77 3.89 0.25
N ARG A 202 -1.46 3.82 -0.01
CA ARG A 202 -0.63 5.03 -0.18
C ARG A 202 -1.05 5.85 -1.39
N GLU A 203 -1.41 5.19 -2.50
CA GLU A 203 -1.92 5.85 -3.69
C GLU A 203 -3.21 6.62 -3.38
N HIS A 204 -4.12 6.04 -2.60
CA HIS A 204 -5.35 6.72 -2.17
C HIS A 204 -5.05 8.00 -1.36
N VAL A 205 -4.11 7.94 -0.42
CA VAL A 205 -3.68 9.12 0.37
C VAL A 205 -3.04 10.18 -0.54
N ALA A 206 -2.16 9.78 -1.46
CA ALA A 206 -1.51 10.69 -2.39
C ALA A 206 -2.52 11.38 -3.32
N GLU A 207 -3.55 10.66 -3.79
CA GLU A 207 -4.64 11.22 -4.58
C GLU A 207 -5.44 12.26 -3.80
N GLN A 208 -5.80 11.98 -2.54
CA GLN A 208 -6.50 12.93 -1.67
C GLN A 208 -5.69 14.22 -1.46
N LEU A 209 -4.42 14.10 -1.10
CA LEU A 209 -3.53 15.25 -0.92
C LEU A 209 -3.40 16.09 -2.20
N THR A 210 -3.36 15.42 -3.35
CA THR A 210 -3.27 16.10 -4.65
C THR A 210 -4.58 16.82 -4.98
N GLN A 211 -5.73 16.27 -4.61
CA GLN A 211 -7.03 16.94 -4.74
C GLN A 211 -7.12 18.17 -3.83
N ASP A 212 -6.59 18.10 -2.61
CA ASP A 212 -6.54 19.24 -1.69
C ASP A 212 -5.69 20.39 -2.26
N GLN A 213 -4.62 20.09 -2.99
CA GLN A 213 -3.86 21.11 -3.71
C GLN A 213 -4.68 21.85 -4.78
N ALA A 214 -5.78 21.28 -5.30
CA ALA A 214 -6.62 21.94 -6.30
C ALA A 214 -7.28 23.24 -5.79
N VAL A 215 -7.26 23.49 -4.48
CA VAL A 215 -7.65 24.77 -3.88
C VAL A 215 -6.82 25.92 -4.43
N ILE A 216 -5.53 25.71 -4.75
CA ILE A 216 -4.67 26.75 -5.32
C ILE A 216 -5.23 27.26 -6.65
N LEU A 217 -5.76 26.36 -7.48
CA LEU A 217 -6.34 26.71 -8.78
C LEU A 217 -7.66 27.49 -8.64
N ALA A 218 -8.38 27.31 -7.52
CA ALA A 218 -9.58 28.10 -7.25
C ALA A 218 -9.20 29.53 -6.85
N ALA A 219 -8.22 29.66 -5.96
CA ALA A 219 -7.68 30.94 -5.52
C ALA A 219 -7.08 31.76 -6.67
N THR A 220 -6.52 31.10 -7.68
CA THR A 220 -5.88 31.75 -8.84
C THR A 220 -6.75 31.79 -10.09
N SER A 221 -8.05 31.54 -9.97
CA SER A 221 -8.99 31.48 -11.10
C SER A 221 -9.09 32.76 -11.95
N LYS A 222 -8.67 33.91 -11.41
CA LYS A 222 -8.61 35.21 -12.13
C LYS A 222 -7.25 35.52 -12.75
N LEU A 223 -6.26 34.66 -12.54
CA LEU A 223 -4.93 34.81 -13.12
C LEU A 223 -4.87 34.05 -14.44
N HIS A 224 -4.67 34.77 -15.54
CA HIS A 224 -4.58 34.20 -16.88
C HIS A 224 -3.13 33.85 -17.26
N ARG A 225 -2.13 34.43 -16.60
CA ARG A 225 -0.70 34.20 -16.86
C ARG A 225 -0.03 33.67 -15.61
N VAL A 226 0.10 32.35 -15.51
CA VAL A 226 0.55 31.67 -14.28
C VAL A 226 1.68 30.70 -14.59
N GLU A 227 2.69 30.70 -13.73
CA GLU A 227 3.71 29.66 -13.70
C GLU A 227 3.64 28.93 -12.37
N VAL A 228 3.32 27.64 -12.40
CA VAL A 228 3.32 26.77 -11.22
C VAL A 228 4.66 26.05 -11.15
N ARG A 229 5.46 26.36 -10.12
CA ARG A 229 6.78 25.78 -9.88
C ARG A 229 6.73 24.82 -8.71
N GLY A 230 7.32 23.64 -8.87
CA GLY A 230 7.44 22.68 -7.78
C GLY A 230 8.43 21.58 -8.11
N GLY A 231 9.03 20.96 -7.10
CA GLY A 231 9.90 19.79 -7.30
C GLY A 231 9.12 18.52 -7.64
N ALA A 232 9.83 17.41 -7.79
CA ALA A 232 9.25 16.11 -8.07
C ALA A 232 8.20 15.70 -7.02
N GLY A 233 7.14 15.02 -7.47
CA GLY A 233 6.06 14.55 -6.60
C GLY A 233 5.14 15.63 -6.01
N SER A 234 5.26 16.89 -6.45
CA SER A 234 4.40 17.99 -5.98
C SER A 234 3.02 18.08 -6.64
N GLY A 235 2.67 17.18 -7.56
CA GLY A 235 1.34 17.16 -8.19
C GLY A 235 1.17 18.07 -9.43
N LYS A 236 2.26 18.65 -9.97
CA LYS A 236 2.23 19.53 -11.15
C LYS A 236 1.44 18.99 -12.35
N THR A 237 1.71 17.76 -12.78
CA THR A 237 1.04 17.14 -13.93
C THR A 237 -0.46 17.00 -13.69
N TRP A 238 -0.85 16.65 -12.47
CA TRP A 238 -2.26 16.58 -12.07
C TRP A 238 -2.90 17.96 -12.08
N LEU A 239 -2.21 18.99 -11.55
CA LEU A 239 -2.71 20.36 -11.58
C LEU A 239 -2.82 20.91 -13.02
N ALA A 240 -1.93 20.52 -13.93
CA ALA A 240 -2.03 20.86 -15.35
C ALA A 240 -3.28 20.24 -15.98
N LEU A 241 -3.57 18.97 -15.69
CA LEU A 241 -4.80 18.30 -16.12
C LEU A 241 -6.05 18.97 -15.52
N GLU A 242 -6.06 19.24 -14.21
CA GLU A 242 -7.20 19.87 -13.54
C GLU A 242 -7.43 21.30 -14.03
N GLN A 243 -6.37 22.09 -14.24
CA GLN A 243 -6.47 23.43 -14.84
C GLN A 243 -7.07 23.36 -16.25
N THR A 244 -6.59 22.41 -17.07
CA THR A 244 -7.13 22.15 -18.41
C THR A 244 -8.61 21.81 -18.35
N ARG A 245 -8.98 20.89 -17.45
CA ARG A 245 -10.37 20.44 -17.26
C ARG A 245 -11.28 21.59 -16.82
N ARG A 246 -10.82 22.46 -15.91
CA ARG A 246 -11.57 23.62 -15.42
C ARG A 246 -11.85 24.64 -16.52
N LEU A 247 -10.82 24.99 -17.29
CA LEU A 247 -10.92 25.91 -18.42
C LEU A 247 -11.87 25.35 -19.49
N ALA A 248 -11.68 24.09 -19.90
CA ALA A 248 -12.55 23.43 -20.89
C ALA A 248 -14.01 23.35 -20.42
N ARG A 249 -14.25 23.00 -19.15
CA ARG A 249 -15.59 23.01 -18.56
C ARG A 249 -16.21 24.41 -18.54
N GLY A 250 -15.39 25.45 -18.42
CA GLY A 250 -15.81 26.85 -18.54
C GLY A 250 -16.10 27.31 -19.97
N GLY A 251 -15.98 26.42 -20.97
CA GLY A 251 -16.21 26.72 -22.38
C GLY A 251 -14.98 27.23 -23.13
N ALA A 252 -13.83 27.35 -22.46
CA ALA A 252 -12.60 27.78 -23.12
C ALA A 252 -12.05 26.68 -24.03
N LYS A 253 -11.55 27.06 -25.20
CA LYS A 253 -10.83 26.19 -26.11
C LYS A 253 -9.38 26.10 -25.68
N VAL A 254 -8.99 24.97 -25.09
CA VAL A 254 -7.68 24.79 -24.46
C VAL A 254 -6.76 23.89 -25.29
N ALA A 255 -5.47 24.22 -25.35
CA ALA A 255 -4.41 23.30 -25.74
C ALA A 255 -3.58 22.87 -24.53
N LEU A 256 -3.50 21.57 -24.26
CA LEU A 256 -2.61 20.98 -23.26
C LEU A 256 -1.40 20.36 -23.97
N THR A 257 -0.23 20.95 -23.81
CA THR A 257 0.99 20.54 -24.51
C THR A 257 2.07 20.08 -23.54
N CYS A 258 2.90 19.13 -23.97
CA CYS A 258 4.15 18.77 -23.31
C CYS A 258 5.23 18.43 -24.34
N TYR A 259 6.46 18.17 -23.89
CA TYR A 259 7.54 17.72 -24.76
C TYR A 259 7.65 16.19 -24.86
N SER A 260 7.49 15.47 -23.73
CA SER A 260 7.68 14.01 -23.68
C SER A 260 6.54 13.25 -24.33
N ARG A 261 6.87 12.27 -25.20
CA ARG A 261 5.92 11.34 -25.84
C ARG A 261 5.16 10.47 -24.84
N GLY A 262 5.86 9.95 -23.82
CA GLY A 262 5.26 9.16 -22.75
C GLY A 262 4.24 9.98 -21.95
N LEU A 263 4.60 11.22 -21.59
CA LEU A 263 3.69 12.13 -20.90
C LEU A 263 2.50 12.50 -21.80
N ALA A 264 2.72 12.77 -23.09
CA ALA A 264 1.64 13.08 -24.03
C ALA A 264 0.63 11.93 -24.15
N GLU A 265 1.09 10.69 -24.20
CA GLU A 265 0.23 9.50 -24.21
C GLU A 265 -0.54 9.35 -22.89
N PHE A 266 0.10 9.54 -21.75
CA PHE A 266 -0.55 9.57 -20.44
C PHE A 266 -1.67 10.62 -20.40
N LEU A 267 -1.37 11.88 -20.75
CA LEU A 267 -2.34 12.97 -20.77
C LEU A 267 -3.51 12.67 -21.71
N ARG A 268 -3.24 12.13 -22.91
CA ARG A 268 -4.28 11.72 -23.88
C ARG A 268 -5.21 10.66 -23.30
N ARG A 269 -4.67 9.60 -22.69
CA ARG A 269 -5.46 8.54 -22.06
C ARG A 269 -6.31 9.07 -20.91
N THR A 270 -5.75 9.92 -20.04
CA THR A 270 -6.49 10.54 -18.94
C THR A 270 -7.64 11.42 -19.45
N VAL A 271 -7.38 12.27 -20.45
CA VAL A 271 -8.38 13.14 -21.06
C VAL A 271 -9.48 12.35 -21.79
N ALA A 272 -9.13 11.21 -22.41
CA ALA A 272 -10.08 10.37 -23.14
C ALA A 272 -11.17 9.78 -22.21
N ALA A 273 -10.89 9.61 -20.92
CA ALA A 273 -11.88 9.19 -19.92
C ALA A 273 -12.83 10.33 -19.49
N TRP A 274 -12.55 11.60 -19.83
CA TRP A 274 -13.40 12.72 -19.41
C TRP A 274 -14.67 12.86 -20.26
N PRO A 275 -15.76 13.45 -19.72
CA PRO A 275 -16.90 13.87 -20.52
C PRO A 275 -16.46 14.81 -21.65
N ARG A 276 -17.07 14.69 -22.85
CA ARG A 276 -16.68 15.48 -24.04
C ARG A 276 -16.56 16.98 -23.77
N ARG A 277 -17.49 17.56 -23.01
CA ARG A 277 -17.51 18.99 -22.63
C ARG A 277 -16.37 19.44 -21.70
N HIS A 278 -15.60 18.52 -21.14
CA HIS A 278 -14.46 18.83 -20.28
C HIS A 278 -13.11 18.58 -20.99
N ARG A 279 -13.14 18.06 -22.23
CA ARG A 279 -11.91 17.75 -22.96
C ARG A 279 -11.34 19.05 -23.58
N PRO A 280 -10.02 19.25 -23.54
CA PRO A 280 -9.38 20.29 -24.31
C PRO A 280 -9.57 20.05 -25.81
N ALA A 281 -9.35 21.10 -26.61
CA ALA A 281 -9.36 20.98 -28.06
C ALA A 281 -8.07 20.33 -28.59
N TYR A 282 -6.99 20.38 -27.81
CA TYR A 282 -5.75 19.68 -28.11
C TYR A 282 -5.11 19.10 -26.85
N VAL A 283 -4.58 17.88 -26.94
CA VAL A 283 -3.73 17.28 -25.92
C VAL A 283 -2.64 16.44 -26.60
N GLY A 284 -1.36 16.76 -26.36
CA GLY A 284 -0.26 16.04 -27.01
C GLY A 284 1.10 16.73 -26.95
N GLU A 285 2.02 16.24 -27.78
CA GLU A 285 3.37 16.81 -27.95
C GLU A 285 3.31 18.18 -28.63
N PHE A 286 4.10 19.16 -28.18
CA PHE A 286 4.20 20.46 -28.83
C PHE A 286 4.45 20.35 -30.34
N HIS A 287 5.37 19.49 -30.75
CA HIS A 287 5.69 19.32 -32.16
C HIS A 287 4.56 18.68 -32.98
N ALA A 288 3.79 17.77 -32.37
CA ALA A 288 2.63 17.17 -33.03
C ALA A 288 1.52 18.19 -33.29
N LEU A 289 1.42 19.25 -32.48
CA LEU A 289 0.53 20.39 -32.73
C LEU A 289 0.92 21.12 -34.03
N GLY A 290 2.22 21.32 -34.27
CA GLY A 290 2.71 21.93 -35.51
C GLY A 290 2.38 21.10 -36.76
N VAL A 291 2.51 19.77 -36.67
CA VAL A 291 2.10 18.86 -37.75
C VAL A 291 0.58 18.95 -37.99
N GLN A 292 -0.23 19.06 -36.93
CA GLN A 292 -1.68 19.26 -37.06
C GLN A 292 -2.04 20.59 -37.77
N TRP A 293 -1.20 21.61 -37.65
CA TRP A 293 -1.36 22.87 -38.39
C TRP A 293 -0.84 22.82 -39.84
N GLY A 294 -0.29 21.69 -40.28
CA GLY A 294 0.16 21.49 -41.67
C GLY A 294 1.68 21.56 -41.86
N ALA A 295 2.47 21.59 -40.80
CA ALA A 295 3.92 21.42 -40.94
C ALA A 295 4.27 20.01 -41.45
N ALA A 296 5.35 19.91 -42.23
CA ALA A 296 5.82 18.61 -42.69
C ALA A 296 6.28 17.75 -41.50
N PRO A 297 6.04 16.42 -41.51
CA PRO A 297 6.61 15.55 -40.49
C PRO A 297 8.13 15.46 -40.65
N GLY A 298 8.86 15.55 -39.54
CA GLY A 298 10.32 15.31 -39.50
C GLY A 298 10.66 13.85 -39.20
N THR A 299 11.95 13.50 -39.35
CA THR A 299 12.49 12.22 -38.85
C THR A 299 12.97 12.38 -37.41
N ASP A 300 12.87 11.33 -36.58
CA ASP A 300 13.19 11.39 -35.15
C ASP A 300 14.66 11.80 -34.86
N ASP A 301 15.57 11.68 -35.82
CA ASP A 301 17.00 11.99 -35.73
C ASP A 301 17.37 13.43 -36.19
N ASP A 302 16.44 14.19 -36.75
CA ASP A 302 16.68 15.54 -37.26
C ASP A 302 16.51 16.60 -36.15
N SER A 303 17.53 16.74 -35.31
CA SER A 303 17.53 17.69 -34.19
C SER A 303 17.30 19.15 -34.65
N ASP A 304 17.90 19.59 -35.76
CA ASP A 304 17.72 20.95 -36.27
C ASP A 304 16.27 21.21 -36.70
N PHE A 305 15.61 20.21 -37.29
CA PHE A 305 14.20 20.30 -37.60
C PHE A 305 13.36 20.54 -36.35
N TRP A 306 13.47 19.68 -35.34
CA TRP A 306 12.62 19.73 -34.14
C TRP A 306 12.93 20.91 -33.22
N GLU A 307 14.19 21.33 -33.12
CA GLU A 307 14.61 22.40 -32.20
C GLU A 307 14.44 23.81 -32.80
N ARG A 308 14.60 23.95 -34.13
CA ARG A 308 14.67 25.27 -34.79
C ARG A 308 13.68 25.44 -35.94
N ARG A 309 13.70 24.59 -36.96
CA ARG A 309 12.90 24.82 -38.18
C ARG A 309 11.39 24.71 -37.92
N LEU A 310 10.95 23.63 -37.28
CA LEU A 310 9.54 23.40 -36.99
C LEU A 310 8.95 24.48 -36.06
N PRO A 311 9.56 24.81 -34.91
CA PRO A 311 9.05 25.89 -34.05
C PRO A 311 8.91 27.24 -34.78
N ASN A 312 9.85 27.60 -35.65
CA ASN A 312 9.76 28.83 -36.46
C ASN A 312 8.59 28.75 -37.46
N GLN A 313 8.46 27.64 -38.19
CA GLN A 313 7.34 27.41 -39.11
C GLN A 313 5.99 27.45 -38.38
N MET A 314 5.93 26.95 -37.14
CA MET A 314 4.72 26.96 -36.33
C MET A 314 4.24 28.37 -35.98
N VAL A 315 5.13 29.37 -35.92
CA VAL A 315 4.73 30.77 -35.70
C VAL A 315 3.89 31.27 -36.88
N ASP A 316 4.37 31.05 -38.10
CA ASP A 316 3.67 31.45 -39.32
C ASP A 316 2.34 30.70 -39.47
N LEU A 317 2.36 29.37 -39.26
CA LEU A 317 1.15 28.55 -39.30
C LEU A 317 0.12 28.97 -38.25
N ALA A 318 0.55 29.31 -37.03
CA ALA A 318 -0.33 29.79 -35.97
C ALA A 318 -0.97 31.14 -36.31
N ALA A 319 -0.23 32.04 -36.98
CA ALA A 319 -0.76 33.33 -37.43
C ALA A 319 -1.86 33.18 -38.50
N GLU A 320 -1.77 32.15 -39.35
CA GLU A 320 -2.75 31.86 -40.40
C GLU A 320 -4.00 31.09 -39.89
N LEU A 321 -4.02 30.66 -38.62
CA LEU A 321 -5.19 29.98 -38.05
C LEU A 321 -6.41 30.90 -38.03
N SER A 322 -7.52 30.42 -38.61
CA SER A 322 -8.84 31.02 -38.42
C SER A 322 -9.23 31.06 -36.94
N ASP A 323 -10.07 32.01 -36.52
CA ASP A 323 -10.53 32.17 -35.12
C ASP A 323 -11.09 30.90 -34.48
N GLY A 324 -11.75 30.04 -35.28
CA GLY A 324 -12.28 28.76 -34.83
C GLY A 324 -11.21 27.72 -34.48
N HIS A 325 -9.98 27.90 -34.96
CA HIS A 325 -8.83 27.03 -34.72
C HIS A 325 -7.90 27.54 -33.60
N ARG A 326 -7.88 28.84 -33.31
CA ARG A 326 -7.15 29.47 -32.19
C ARG A 326 -7.64 29.01 -30.82
N PHE A 327 -6.80 29.15 -29.79
CA PHE A 327 -7.08 28.74 -28.41
C PHE A 327 -7.38 29.94 -27.52
N ASP A 328 -8.25 29.75 -26.52
CA ASP A 328 -8.48 30.72 -25.46
C ASP A 328 -7.40 30.61 -24.37
N ALA A 329 -6.80 29.43 -24.21
CA ALA A 329 -5.70 29.19 -23.27
C ALA A 329 -4.77 28.05 -23.71
N VAL A 330 -3.49 28.18 -23.37
CA VAL A 330 -2.48 27.13 -23.48
C VAL A 330 -2.02 26.70 -22.08
N VAL A 331 -1.95 25.39 -21.88
CA VAL A 331 -1.44 24.75 -20.66
C VAL A 331 -0.22 23.92 -21.04
N VAL A 332 0.92 24.21 -20.44
CA VAL A 332 2.19 23.56 -20.76
C VAL A 332 2.66 22.76 -19.56
N ALA A 333 2.65 21.43 -19.68
CA ALA A 333 3.22 20.52 -18.69
C ALA A 333 4.72 20.30 -18.95
N GLU A 334 5.51 20.22 -17.88
CA GLU A 334 6.98 20.10 -17.93
C GLU A 334 7.63 21.25 -18.74
N ALA A 335 7.18 22.48 -18.49
CA ALA A 335 7.54 23.66 -19.26
C ALA A 335 9.05 24.01 -19.25
N GLN A 336 9.83 23.53 -18.27
CA GLN A 336 11.29 23.63 -18.31
C GLN A 336 11.93 22.95 -19.52
N ASP A 337 11.21 22.02 -20.16
CA ASP A 337 11.68 21.31 -21.35
C ASP A 337 11.39 22.11 -22.63
N PHE A 338 10.80 23.31 -22.56
CA PHE A 338 10.55 24.16 -23.74
C PHE A 338 11.71 25.12 -23.98
N ALA A 339 12.13 25.25 -25.24
CA ALA A 339 13.09 26.27 -25.66
C ALA A 339 12.42 27.64 -25.76
N GLU A 340 13.21 28.71 -25.62
CA GLU A 340 12.71 30.10 -25.74
C GLU A 340 12.01 30.33 -27.09
N SER A 341 12.59 29.80 -28.17
CA SER A 341 12.07 29.89 -29.54
C SER A 341 10.73 29.19 -29.77
N TRP A 342 10.26 28.35 -28.84
CA TRP A 342 9.03 27.58 -29.01
C TRP A 342 7.80 28.35 -28.49
N TRP A 343 8.00 29.23 -27.51
CA TRP A 343 6.91 30.01 -26.92
C TRP A 343 6.19 30.95 -27.90
N PRO A 344 6.86 31.64 -28.84
CA PRO A 344 6.19 32.46 -29.84
C PRO A 344 5.09 31.71 -30.61
N ALA A 345 5.29 30.44 -30.96
CA ALA A 345 4.29 29.64 -31.66
C ALA A 345 3.04 29.39 -30.80
N LEU A 346 3.20 29.11 -29.51
CA LEU A 346 2.09 28.94 -28.57
C LEU A 346 1.31 30.25 -28.36
N LEU A 347 2.03 31.38 -28.26
CA LEU A 347 1.43 32.70 -28.10
C LEU A 347 0.67 33.13 -29.36
N ALA A 348 1.23 32.90 -30.55
CA ALA A 348 0.58 33.20 -31.83
C ALA A 348 -0.72 32.40 -32.04
N ALA A 349 -0.83 31.23 -31.41
CA ALA A 349 -2.02 30.37 -31.48
C ALA A 349 -3.15 30.79 -30.51
N LEU A 350 -2.91 31.77 -29.64
CA LEU A 350 -3.96 32.35 -28.79
C LEU A 350 -4.91 33.21 -29.64
N ARG A 351 -6.18 33.26 -29.23
CA ARG A 351 -7.18 34.17 -29.81
C ARG A 351 -6.89 35.62 -29.43
N ASP A 352 -6.43 35.84 -28.21
CA ASP A 352 -6.10 37.14 -27.64
C ASP A 352 -4.70 37.06 -27.03
N ASP A 353 -3.81 37.95 -27.47
CA ASP A 353 -2.40 37.99 -27.12
C ASP A 353 -2.14 38.62 -25.75
N GLU A 354 -3.06 39.41 -25.21
CA GLU A 354 -2.98 40.07 -23.90
C GLU A 354 -3.68 39.21 -22.82
N SER A 355 -4.97 38.93 -23.01
CA SER A 355 -5.86 38.25 -22.07
C SER A 355 -5.89 36.72 -22.19
N GLY A 356 -5.35 36.16 -23.28
CA GLY A 356 -5.26 34.71 -23.48
C GLY A 356 -4.52 33.99 -22.35
N GLY A 357 -5.01 32.81 -21.98
CA GLY A 357 -4.48 32.04 -20.86
C GLY A 357 -3.12 31.39 -21.19
N VAL A 358 -2.12 31.56 -20.33
CA VAL A 358 -0.86 30.82 -20.35
C VAL A 358 -0.60 30.25 -18.97
N HIS A 359 -0.65 28.92 -18.87
CA HIS A 359 -0.38 28.20 -17.62
C HIS A 359 0.80 27.25 -17.81
N ALA A 360 1.95 27.58 -17.23
CA ALA A 360 3.17 26.78 -17.33
C ALA A 360 3.41 26.01 -16.02
N PHE A 361 3.74 24.72 -16.10
CA PHE A 361 4.04 23.87 -14.94
C PHE A 361 5.49 23.41 -15.03
N THR A 362 6.32 23.83 -14.08
CA THR A 362 7.79 23.78 -14.18
C THR A 362 8.45 23.07 -12.99
N ASP A 363 9.47 22.27 -13.26
CA ASP A 363 10.46 21.76 -12.31
C ASP A 363 11.88 22.11 -12.76
N ASP A 364 12.44 23.19 -12.22
CA ASP A 364 13.78 23.65 -12.63
C ASP A 364 14.89 22.64 -12.29
N GLY A 365 14.70 21.78 -11.27
CA GLY A 365 15.69 20.76 -10.92
C GLY A 365 15.78 19.62 -11.94
N GLN A 366 14.71 19.38 -12.71
CA GLN A 366 14.66 18.31 -13.71
C GLN A 366 15.10 18.76 -15.11
N ARG A 367 15.76 19.91 -15.25
CA ARG A 367 16.15 20.45 -16.56
C ARG A 367 17.30 19.66 -17.17
N VAL A 368 16.98 18.70 -18.04
CA VAL A 368 17.97 17.79 -18.67
C VAL A 368 18.37 18.19 -20.10
N PHE A 369 17.65 19.10 -20.75
CA PHE A 369 17.97 19.65 -22.08
C PHE A 369 18.53 21.08 -22.01
N GLN A 370 19.45 21.46 -22.91
CA GLN A 370 20.03 22.82 -23.02
C GLN A 370 19.02 23.84 -23.55
N ARG A 371 17.91 23.99 -22.83
CA ARG A 371 16.81 24.90 -23.13
C ARG A 371 16.66 25.85 -21.94
N TYR A 372 16.84 27.14 -22.18
CA TYR A 372 16.64 28.22 -21.19
C TYR A 372 15.45 29.08 -21.60
N GLY A 373 14.33 28.43 -21.93
CA GLY A 373 13.12 29.13 -22.32
C GLY A 373 12.32 29.62 -21.12
N ARG A 374 11.94 30.90 -21.15
CA ARG A 374 10.74 31.39 -20.47
C ARG A 374 9.84 31.99 -21.53
N PRO A 375 8.51 31.91 -21.37
CA PRO A 375 7.63 32.61 -22.28
C PRO A 375 7.96 34.11 -22.24
N PRO A 376 7.97 34.81 -23.39
CA PRO A 376 8.28 36.24 -23.48
C PRO A 376 7.12 37.12 -22.95
N VAL A 377 6.42 36.66 -21.91
CA VAL A 377 5.33 37.35 -21.22
C VAL A 377 5.50 37.17 -19.71
N PRO A 378 5.12 38.16 -18.88
CA PRO A 378 5.20 38.01 -17.43
C PRO A 378 4.21 36.95 -16.93
N LEU A 379 4.71 35.98 -16.16
CA LEU A 379 3.88 34.99 -15.47
C LEU A 379 3.91 35.22 -13.96
N VAL A 380 2.77 35.05 -13.31
CA VAL A 380 2.69 35.04 -11.84
C VAL A 380 3.19 33.70 -11.31
N PRO A 381 4.27 33.66 -10.50
CA PRO A 381 4.79 32.40 -9.97
C PRO A 381 3.93 31.92 -8.79
N LEU A 382 3.49 30.67 -8.85
CA LEU A 382 2.88 29.93 -7.76
C LEU A 382 3.82 28.79 -7.40
N VAL A 383 4.07 28.62 -6.11
CA VAL A 383 5.06 27.68 -5.62
C VAL A 383 4.36 26.52 -4.92
N LEU A 384 4.72 25.29 -5.33
CA LEU A 384 4.33 24.05 -4.68
C LEU A 384 5.54 23.52 -3.90
N ASP A 385 5.46 23.64 -2.59
CA ASP A 385 6.52 23.30 -1.65
C ASP A 385 6.26 21.97 -0.92
N HIS A 386 5.31 21.16 -1.37
CA HIS A 386 4.99 19.85 -0.77
C HIS A 386 5.25 18.70 -1.77
N ASN A 387 5.90 17.63 -1.33
CA ASN A 387 5.94 16.35 -2.03
C ASN A 387 4.81 15.47 -1.49
N LEU A 388 3.94 14.98 -2.38
CA LEU A 388 2.72 14.23 -2.04
C LEU A 388 2.72 12.78 -2.55
N ARG A 389 3.65 12.44 -3.44
CA ARG A 389 3.54 11.25 -4.32
C ARG A 389 4.50 10.14 -3.99
N ASN A 390 5.69 10.49 -3.49
CA ASN A 390 6.70 9.52 -3.12
C ASN A 390 6.52 9.20 -1.63
N THR A 391 6.95 8.01 -1.21
CA THR A 391 7.13 7.76 0.22
C THR A 391 8.14 8.75 0.81
N VAL A 392 8.00 9.05 2.10
CA VAL A 392 8.91 9.95 2.83
C VAL A 392 10.38 9.53 2.60
N GLN A 393 10.66 8.24 2.68
CA GLN A 393 11.97 7.62 2.50
C GLN A 393 12.55 7.90 1.11
N ILE A 394 11.75 7.72 0.06
CA ILE A 394 12.21 7.97 -1.32
C ILE A 394 12.43 9.46 -1.52
N ALA A 395 11.48 10.31 -1.10
CA ALA A 395 11.57 11.75 -1.26
C ALA A 395 12.77 12.34 -0.52
N ASP A 396 13.09 11.83 0.67
CA ASP A 396 14.23 12.25 1.46
C ASP A 396 15.54 12.13 0.67
N THR A 397 15.71 11.08 -0.13
CA THR A 397 16.94 10.85 -0.90
C THR A 397 17.25 11.95 -1.93
N PHE A 398 16.21 12.57 -2.50
CA PHE A 398 16.38 13.52 -3.60
C PHE A 398 16.11 14.98 -3.21
N ILE A 399 15.64 15.27 -1.99
CA ILE A 399 15.48 16.65 -1.49
C ILE A 399 16.72 17.52 -1.75
N PRO A 400 17.96 17.07 -1.50
CA PRO A 400 19.15 17.90 -1.74
C PRO A 400 19.34 18.30 -3.22
N LEU A 401 18.67 17.61 -4.14
CA LEU A 401 18.71 17.86 -5.59
C LEU A 401 17.55 18.75 -6.06
N THR A 402 16.57 19.01 -5.20
CA THR A 402 15.42 19.85 -5.55
C THR A 402 15.85 21.32 -5.72
N PRO A 403 15.19 22.08 -6.60
CA PRO A 403 15.54 23.50 -6.81
C PRO A 403 15.16 24.38 -5.62
N MET A 404 14.38 23.85 -4.68
CA MET A 404 13.84 24.58 -3.54
C MET A 404 13.40 23.62 -2.43
N PRO A 405 13.39 24.05 -1.15
CA PRO A 405 12.98 23.19 -0.04
C PRO A 405 11.58 22.61 -0.24
N MET A 406 11.43 21.30 -0.01
CA MET A 406 10.16 20.59 -0.07
C MET A 406 9.80 19.99 1.29
N ARG A 407 8.54 20.14 1.69
CA ARG A 407 7.93 19.42 2.81
C ARG A 407 7.41 18.07 2.35
N LEU A 408 7.81 17.02 3.04
CA LEU A 408 7.38 15.65 2.75
C LEU A 408 6.03 15.39 3.40
N MET A 409 4.99 15.19 2.59
CA MET A 409 3.63 14.88 3.03
C MET A 409 3.13 13.53 2.52
N GLY A 410 3.95 12.82 1.73
CA GLY A 410 3.66 11.45 1.30
C GLY A 410 3.61 10.48 2.47
N SER A 411 3.12 9.27 2.22
CA SER A 411 3.03 8.23 3.25
C SER A 411 4.40 7.64 3.61
N GLU A 412 4.50 7.03 4.78
CA GLU A 412 5.67 6.24 5.19
C GLU A 412 5.77 4.95 4.36
N GLY A 413 6.99 4.57 3.98
CA GLY A 413 7.31 3.42 3.14
C GLY A 413 8.59 2.70 3.54
N PRO A 414 9.02 1.69 2.75
CA PRO A 414 10.31 1.06 2.96
C PRO A 414 11.46 2.05 2.66
N ASN A 415 12.61 1.84 3.32
CA ASN A 415 13.82 2.57 2.98
C ASN A 415 14.25 2.27 1.54
N VAL A 416 14.89 3.25 0.90
CA VAL A 416 15.57 3.05 -0.38
C VAL A 416 16.64 1.98 -0.21
N ARG A 417 16.68 1.01 -1.12
CA ARG A 417 17.67 -0.06 -1.10
C ARG A 417 18.79 0.26 -2.09
N PHE A 418 20.01 0.39 -1.60
CA PHE A 418 21.18 0.55 -2.44
C PHE A 418 21.88 -0.80 -2.64
N VAL A 419 22.21 -1.12 -3.89
CA VAL A 419 22.92 -2.34 -4.29
C VAL A 419 24.23 -1.91 -4.93
N PRO A 420 25.36 -2.01 -4.19
CA PRO A 420 26.67 -1.64 -4.72
C PRO A 420 27.03 -2.53 -5.92
N SER A 421 27.37 -1.91 -7.05
CA SER A 421 27.77 -2.61 -8.27
C SER A 421 28.63 -1.69 -9.16
N PRO A 422 29.71 -2.18 -9.79
CA PRO A 422 30.43 -1.39 -10.79
C PRO A 422 29.50 -0.95 -11.92
N SER A 423 29.69 0.25 -12.49
CA SER A 423 28.78 0.80 -13.52
C SER A 423 28.63 -0.09 -14.76
N ALA A 424 29.63 -0.92 -15.06
CA ALA A 424 29.61 -1.90 -16.16
C ALA A 424 28.69 -3.11 -15.90
N GLU A 425 28.49 -3.49 -14.63
CA GLU A 425 27.65 -4.63 -14.20
C GLU A 425 26.28 -4.16 -13.69
N ALA A 426 26.07 -2.84 -13.57
CA ALA A 426 24.87 -2.26 -12.99
C ALA A 426 23.57 -2.61 -13.74
N LEU A 427 23.65 -2.93 -15.04
CA LEU A 427 22.48 -3.36 -15.82
C LEU A 427 22.05 -4.78 -15.46
N ASP A 428 22.98 -5.75 -15.58
CA ASP A 428 22.71 -7.15 -15.25
C ASP A 428 22.23 -7.26 -13.79
N ARG A 429 22.87 -6.52 -12.88
CA ARG A 429 22.44 -6.50 -11.49
C ARG A 429 21.07 -5.85 -11.31
N ALA A 430 20.71 -4.83 -12.10
CA ALA A 430 19.37 -4.26 -12.03
C ALA A 430 18.29 -5.23 -12.52
N ASP A 431 18.58 -6.08 -13.51
CA ASP A 431 17.68 -7.14 -13.95
C ASP A 431 17.44 -8.17 -12.82
N ASP A 432 18.48 -8.61 -12.11
CA ASP A 432 18.32 -9.47 -10.93
C ASP A 432 17.40 -8.84 -9.85
N GLU A 433 17.48 -7.52 -9.66
CA GLU A 433 16.65 -6.83 -8.68
C GLU A 433 15.20 -6.63 -9.14
N VAL A 434 14.93 -6.67 -10.45
CA VAL A 434 13.55 -6.74 -10.99
C VAL A 434 12.93 -8.08 -10.61
N ASP A 435 13.65 -9.19 -10.84
CA ASP A 435 13.19 -10.53 -10.49
C ASP A 435 12.93 -10.65 -8.98
N ALA A 436 13.82 -10.11 -8.15
CA ALA A 436 13.62 -10.08 -6.70
C ALA A 436 12.36 -9.31 -6.26
N LEU A 437 11.97 -8.25 -6.99
CA LEU A 437 10.74 -7.51 -6.69
C LEU A 437 9.50 -8.28 -7.14
N LEU A 438 9.55 -8.98 -8.28
CA LEU A 438 8.47 -9.87 -8.73
C LEU A 438 8.24 -11.00 -7.71
N ASP A 439 9.31 -11.64 -7.23
CA ASP A 439 9.25 -12.67 -6.18
C ASP A 439 8.70 -12.14 -4.84
N ALA A 440 8.93 -10.85 -4.55
CA ALA A 440 8.37 -10.17 -3.38
C ALA A 440 6.87 -9.83 -3.52
N GLY A 441 6.25 -10.16 -4.67
CA GLY A 441 4.82 -9.98 -4.93
C GLY A 441 4.46 -8.69 -5.67
N TRP A 442 5.43 -7.94 -6.19
CA TRP A 442 5.12 -6.86 -7.13
C TRP A 442 4.64 -7.43 -8.45
N ARG A 443 3.70 -6.73 -9.08
CA ARG A 443 3.19 -7.10 -10.39
C ARG A 443 4.00 -6.42 -11.50
N PRO A 444 4.12 -7.01 -12.71
CA PRO A 444 4.93 -6.44 -13.79
C PRO A 444 4.59 -4.97 -14.09
N GLU A 445 3.31 -4.60 -14.12
CA GLU A 445 2.82 -3.26 -14.42
C GLU A 445 3.12 -2.21 -13.33
N ASP A 446 3.48 -2.66 -12.13
CA ASP A 446 3.88 -1.81 -11.03
C ASP A 446 5.37 -1.42 -11.10
N LEU A 447 6.14 -2.06 -11.98
CA LEU A 447 7.60 -2.00 -12.05
C LEU A 447 8.13 -1.21 -13.26
N ALA A 448 9.29 -0.56 -13.06
CA ALA A 448 10.15 -0.09 -14.13
C ALA A 448 11.63 -0.25 -13.79
N LEU A 449 12.44 -0.60 -14.79
CA LEU A 449 13.90 -0.50 -14.75
C LEU A 449 14.34 0.72 -15.56
N LEU A 450 15.02 1.65 -14.90
CA LEU A 450 15.49 2.90 -15.50
C LEU A 450 17.02 2.99 -15.49
N THR A 451 17.59 3.41 -16.62
CA THR A 451 19.03 3.62 -16.77
C THR A 451 19.39 5.10 -16.89
N THR A 452 20.55 5.50 -16.36
CA THR A 452 21.07 6.88 -16.47
C THR A 452 22.04 7.08 -17.63
N GLY A 453 22.75 6.02 -18.03
CA GLY A 453 23.79 6.00 -19.06
C GLY A 453 23.33 5.42 -20.40
N SER A 454 23.79 4.23 -20.75
CA SER A 454 23.31 3.55 -21.96
C SER A 454 21.89 3.01 -21.77
N ARG A 455 21.12 2.91 -22.86
CA ARG A 455 19.81 2.24 -22.83
C ARG A 455 20.01 0.75 -22.55
N ASN A 456 19.11 0.17 -21.76
CA ASN A 456 19.08 -1.28 -21.57
C ASN A 456 18.80 -1.99 -22.93
N PRO A 457 19.44 -3.13 -23.24
CA PRO A 457 19.19 -3.88 -24.47
C PRO A 457 17.71 -4.18 -24.74
N GLU A 458 16.93 -4.47 -23.70
CA GLU A 458 15.49 -4.73 -23.78
C GLU A 458 14.73 -3.49 -24.27
N GLN A 459 15.10 -2.31 -23.78
CA GLN A 459 14.56 -1.04 -24.28
C GLN A 459 14.88 -0.87 -25.78
N VAL A 460 16.12 -1.15 -26.19
CA VAL A 460 16.55 -1.00 -27.59
C VAL A 460 15.77 -1.96 -28.51
N ALA A 461 15.60 -3.21 -28.08
CA ALA A 461 14.84 -4.22 -28.82
C ALA A 461 13.39 -3.78 -29.03
N ARG A 462 12.69 -3.35 -27.97
CA ARG A 462 11.31 -2.86 -28.06
C ARG A 462 11.17 -1.60 -28.91
N GLN A 463 12.16 -0.71 -28.89
CA GLN A 463 12.16 0.49 -29.73
C GLN A 463 12.31 0.17 -31.23
N ALA A 464 12.88 -0.98 -31.59
CA ALA A 464 13.00 -1.40 -32.99
C ALA A 464 11.64 -1.67 -33.65
N GLU A 465 10.60 -1.97 -32.86
CA GLU A 465 9.21 -2.12 -33.31
C GLU A 465 8.50 -0.77 -33.53
N GLY A 466 9.17 0.33 -33.19
CA GLY A 466 8.68 1.69 -33.31
C GLY A 466 8.24 2.30 -31.98
N GLN A 467 8.32 3.64 -31.90
CA GLN A 467 8.11 4.37 -30.64
C GLN A 467 6.70 4.18 -30.04
N ASN A 468 5.67 4.04 -30.87
CA ASN A 468 4.31 3.80 -30.39
C ASN A 468 4.15 2.41 -29.76
N ALA A 469 4.75 1.37 -30.35
CA ALA A 469 4.74 0.02 -29.80
C ALA A 469 5.53 -0.05 -28.50
N TYR A 470 6.74 0.54 -28.48
CA TYR A 470 7.55 0.67 -27.27
C TYR A 470 6.79 1.35 -26.13
N TRP A 471 6.15 2.49 -26.38
CA TRP A 471 5.39 3.17 -25.34
C TRP A 471 4.18 2.34 -24.90
N ALA A 472 3.50 1.62 -25.79
CA ALA A 472 2.38 0.76 -25.41
C ALA A 472 2.73 -0.23 -24.30
N THR A 473 3.98 -0.71 -24.20
CA THR A 473 4.43 -1.61 -23.12
C THR A 473 4.38 -0.98 -21.72
N PHE A 474 4.31 0.35 -21.60
CA PHE A 474 4.11 1.01 -20.30
C PHE A 474 2.67 0.80 -19.76
N TRP A 475 1.70 0.54 -20.64
CA TRP A 475 0.31 0.30 -20.24
C TRP A 475 -0.11 -1.15 -20.46
N ASP A 476 0.86 -2.05 -20.63
CA ASP A 476 0.63 -3.48 -20.67
C ASP A 476 0.74 -4.02 -19.25
N ASP A 477 -0.32 -4.68 -18.79
CA ASP A 477 -0.42 -5.15 -17.41
C ASP A 477 0.52 -6.36 -17.15
N ASP A 478 1.00 -7.02 -18.21
CA ASP A 478 1.85 -8.20 -18.11
C ASP A 478 3.35 -7.88 -18.26
N GLN A 479 3.74 -6.59 -18.35
CA GLN A 479 5.11 -6.20 -18.65
C GLN A 479 5.75 -5.24 -17.65
N VAL A 480 7.00 -5.57 -17.27
CA VAL A 480 7.93 -4.60 -16.67
C VAL A 480 8.34 -3.58 -17.74
N PHE A 481 8.35 -2.30 -17.37
CA PHE A 481 8.77 -1.24 -18.27
C PHE A 481 10.29 -1.00 -18.21
N TYR A 482 10.96 -1.04 -19.36
CA TYR A 482 12.40 -0.76 -19.48
C TYR A 482 12.60 0.59 -20.15
N GLY A 483 13.35 1.49 -19.52
CA GLY A 483 13.50 2.84 -20.04
C GLY A 483 14.79 3.54 -19.65
N HIS A 484 15.04 4.65 -20.34
CA HIS A 484 16.08 5.61 -19.97
C HIS A 484 15.44 6.77 -19.22
N VAL A 485 16.09 7.26 -18.16
CA VAL A 485 15.52 8.31 -17.27
C VAL A 485 15.03 9.54 -18.03
N LEU A 486 15.73 9.94 -19.10
CA LEU A 486 15.35 11.10 -19.93
C LEU A 486 14.01 10.91 -20.66
N GLY A 487 13.75 9.70 -21.18
CA GLY A 487 12.49 9.40 -21.87
C GLY A 487 11.34 9.19 -20.88
N PHE A 488 11.65 8.70 -19.68
CA PHE A 488 10.70 8.41 -18.62
C PHE A 488 10.28 9.65 -17.81
N LYS A 489 10.80 10.84 -18.14
CA LYS A 489 10.42 12.07 -17.46
C LYS A 489 8.91 12.34 -17.60
N GLY A 490 8.32 12.75 -16.49
CA GLY A 490 6.87 12.95 -16.35
C GLY A 490 6.09 11.67 -16.05
N MET A 491 6.74 10.51 -16.14
CA MET A 491 6.19 9.20 -15.79
C MET A 491 6.64 8.78 -14.39
N GLU A 492 5.98 7.78 -13.83
CA GLU A 492 6.26 7.19 -12.51
C GLU A 492 5.76 5.74 -12.45
N ARG A 493 6.31 4.96 -11.52
CA ARG A 493 5.87 3.59 -11.18
C ARG A 493 5.84 3.40 -9.67
N ARG A 494 5.13 2.38 -9.20
CA ARG A 494 5.11 2.06 -7.77
C ARG A 494 6.48 1.61 -7.30
N ALA A 495 7.09 0.69 -8.04
CA ALA A 495 8.45 0.22 -7.78
C ALA A 495 9.37 0.54 -8.96
N VAL A 496 10.57 1.07 -8.67
CA VAL A 496 11.58 1.37 -9.68
C VAL A 496 12.93 0.79 -9.28
N VAL A 497 13.60 0.16 -10.23
CA VAL A 497 15.03 -0.18 -10.17
C VAL A 497 15.78 0.85 -11.01
N LEU A 498 16.66 1.63 -10.39
CA LEU A 498 17.48 2.66 -11.04
C LEU A 498 18.92 2.17 -11.18
N ALA A 499 19.33 1.88 -12.41
CA ALA A 499 20.70 1.49 -12.75
C ALA A 499 21.56 2.73 -13.08
N LEU A 500 22.57 2.99 -12.25
CA LEU A 500 23.58 4.02 -12.47
C LEU A 500 24.71 3.46 -13.35
N ASN A 501 24.42 3.29 -14.64
CA ASN A 501 25.31 2.67 -15.61
C ASN A 501 26.09 3.68 -16.47
N GLU A 502 26.29 4.90 -15.96
CA GLU A 502 27.15 5.87 -16.64
C GLU A 502 28.62 5.48 -16.47
N SER A 503 29.39 5.41 -17.56
CA SER A 503 30.83 5.09 -17.47
C SER A 503 31.68 6.28 -17.03
N GLU A 504 31.18 7.50 -17.26
CA GLU A 504 31.87 8.76 -16.96
C GLU A 504 30.84 9.82 -16.55
N LEU A 505 31.25 10.77 -15.72
CA LEU A 505 30.44 11.93 -15.36
C LEU A 505 30.20 12.80 -16.59
N ARG A 506 28.94 12.94 -17.00
CA ARG A 506 28.53 13.79 -18.11
C ARG A 506 27.94 15.10 -17.62
N GLU A 507 27.83 16.07 -18.54
CA GLU A 507 26.98 17.23 -18.32
C GLU A 507 25.57 16.74 -17.91
N ARG A 508 25.07 17.26 -16.79
CA ARG A 508 23.74 16.98 -16.22
C ARG A 508 23.49 15.60 -15.61
N SER A 509 24.56 14.90 -15.23
CA SER A 509 24.44 13.64 -14.47
C SER A 509 23.62 13.83 -13.19
N LYS A 510 23.73 15.01 -12.56
CA LYS A 510 22.98 15.37 -11.34
C LYS A 510 21.47 15.46 -11.58
N GLU A 511 21.06 16.11 -12.67
CA GLU A 511 19.65 16.23 -13.07
C GLU A 511 19.08 14.86 -13.49
N ARG A 512 19.87 14.01 -14.16
CA ARG A 512 19.46 12.63 -14.46
C ARG A 512 19.26 11.79 -13.20
N LEU A 513 20.18 11.90 -12.24
CA LEU A 513 20.05 11.25 -10.94
C LEU A 513 18.78 11.74 -10.23
N TYR A 514 18.53 13.05 -10.20
CA TYR A 514 17.32 13.61 -9.62
C TYR A 514 16.04 13.09 -10.29
N VAL A 515 16.02 13.06 -11.63
CA VAL A 515 14.91 12.49 -12.39
C VAL A 515 14.73 11.03 -12.00
N GLY A 516 15.78 10.21 -12.01
CA GLY A 516 15.71 8.78 -11.68
C GLY A 516 15.19 8.49 -10.27
N LEU A 517 15.77 9.12 -9.24
CA LEU A 517 15.39 8.91 -7.84
C LEU A 517 13.92 9.27 -7.55
N SER A 518 13.33 10.16 -8.36
CA SER A 518 11.97 10.64 -8.15
C SER A 518 10.87 9.84 -8.84
N ARG A 519 11.21 8.78 -9.59
CA ARG A 519 10.23 8.01 -10.39
C ARG A 519 9.48 6.93 -9.61
N ALA A 520 10.00 6.49 -8.47
CA ALA A 520 9.39 5.50 -7.60
C ALA A 520 8.39 6.13 -6.64
N ARG A 521 7.18 5.58 -6.54
CA ARG A 521 6.20 6.02 -5.54
C ARG A 521 6.37 5.29 -4.20
N ASP A 522 6.59 3.98 -4.23
CA ASP A 522 6.55 3.10 -3.07
C ASP A 522 7.91 2.48 -2.73
N THR A 523 8.58 1.90 -3.73
CA THR A 523 9.85 1.18 -3.56
C THR A 523 10.86 1.67 -4.58
N LEU A 524 12.05 2.02 -4.10
CA LEU A 524 13.19 2.37 -4.95
C LEU A 524 14.38 1.47 -4.62
N VAL A 525 14.92 0.84 -5.66
CA VAL A 525 16.21 0.15 -5.63
C VAL A 525 17.18 0.93 -6.50
N VAL A 526 18.34 1.29 -5.96
CA VAL A 526 19.40 1.98 -6.70
C VAL A 526 20.57 1.04 -6.84
N VAL A 527 20.97 0.75 -8.07
CA VAL A 527 22.08 -0.15 -8.40
C VAL A 527 23.20 0.65 -9.02
N GLY A 528 24.41 0.60 -8.45
CA GLY A 528 25.55 1.31 -9.02
C GLY A 528 26.72 1.51 -8.08
N ASP A 529 27.72 2.26 -8.55
CA ASP A 529 28.96 2.50 -7.80
C ASP A 529 28.71 3.58 -6.72
N PRO A 530 28.97 3.29 -5.42
CA PRO A 530 28.78 4.25 -4.34
C PRO A 530 29.60 5.54 -4.55
N GLU A 531 30.83 5.44 -5.04
CA GLU A 531 31.67 6.64 -5.23
C GLU A 531 31.19 7.47 -6.42
N GLN A 532 30.66 6.82 -7.46
CA GLN A 532 30.01 7.55 -8.55
C GLN A 532 28.75 8.26 -8.07
N LEU A 533 27.92 7.60 -7.26
CA LEU A 533 26.74 8.21 -6.66
C LEU A 533 27.12 9.44 -5.81
N ARG A 534 28.18 9.33 -4.99
CA ARG A 534 28.72 10.47 -4.22
C ARG A 534 29.21 11.58 -5.14
N ALA A 535 29.92 11.26 -6.21
CA ALA A 535 30.43 12.26 -7.15
C ALA A 535 29.32 13.02 -7.88
N ILE A 536 28.21 12.35 -8.23
CA ILE A 536 27.06 12.97 -8.92
C ILE A 536 26.15 13.74 -7.94
N GLY A 537 25.77 13.09 -6.84
CA GLY A 537 24.74 13.58 -5.92
C GLY A 537 25.29 14.42 -4.76
N GLY A 538 26.58 14.30 -4.45
CA GLY A 538 27.20 14.85 -3.24
C GLY A 538 27.00 13.95 -2.01
N ASP A 539 27.66 14.32 -0.91
CA ASP A 539 27.68 13.52 0.33
C ASP A 539 26.31 13.31 0.95
N ASP A 540 25.43 14.31 0.87
CA ASP A 540 24.10 14.21 1.48
C ASP A 540 23.20 13.21 0.74
N VAL A 541 23.22 13.22 -0.60
CA VAL A 541 22.48 12.23 -1.41
C VAL A 541 23.05 10.84 -1.21
N HIS A 542 24.37 10.71 -1.25
CA HIS A 542 25.05 9.45 -0.98
C HIS A 542 24.61 8.83 0.35
N ARG A 543 24.66 9.62 1.44
CA ARG A 543 24.27 9.14 2.78
C ARG A 543 22.81 8.66 2.82
N ARG A 544 21.89 9.44 2.25
CA ARG A 544 20.46 9.14 2.29
C ARG A 544 20.07 7.94 1.43
N VAL A 545 20.74 7.73 0.29
CA VAL A 545 20.49 6.57 -0.59
C VAL A 545 21.12 5.30 -0.05
N THR A 546 22.35 5.37 0.48
CA THR A 546 23.12 4.20 0.94
C THR A 546 22.83 3.79 2.38
N GLY A 547 22.32 4.71 3.21
CA GLY A 547 22.15 4.51 4.65
C GLY A 547 23.46 4.56 5.45
N ALA A 548 24.54 5.08 4.85
CA ALA A 548 25.88 5.16 5.43
C ALA A 548 26.07 6.24 6.50
#